data_AF-A0A7Y2CF00-F1
#
_entry.id   AF-A0A7Y2CF00-F1
#
_cell.length_a   1.000
_cell.length_b   1.000
_cell.length_c   1.000
_cell.angle_alpha   90.00
_cell.angle_beta   90.00
_cell.angle_gamma   90.00
#
_symmetry.space_group_name_H-M   'P 1'
#
loop_
_entity.id
_entity.type
_entity.pdbx_description
1 polymer ?
#
loop_
_entity_poly.entity_id
_entity_poly.type
_entity_poly.pdbx_seq_one_letter_code
_entity_poly.pdbx_strand_id
1 'polypeptide(L)'
;MGAAALDTAEQLLSGDDMYRLGLEASIGGETGDHDLITAHKWFNLAAMQGNMEARAYRAELAAEMTSDEIAEAQRQARAYLTTHRASFNA
;
A
#
# COMPACT_ATOMS: atom_id res chain seq x y z
N MET A 1 31.70 -7.29 -21.89
CA MET A 1 31.20 -8.14 -20.80
C MET A 1 30.22 -7.30 -20.00
N GLY A 2 28.94 -7.68 -20.04
CA GLY A 2 27.78 -6.80 -19.81
C GLY A 2 27.56 -6.38 -18.36
N ALA A 3 27.30 -5.09 -18.17
CA ALA A 3 26.92 -4.48 -16.91
C ALA A 3 25.42 -4.66 -16.64
N ALA A 4 24.98 -5.89 -16.35
CA ALA A 4 23.59 -6.19 -15.95
C ALA A 4 23.52 -6.52 -14.45
N ALA A 5 23.94 -5.58 -13.61
CA ALA A 5 24.01 -5.77 -12.15
C ALA A 5 23.26 -4.72 -11.33
N LEU A 6 22.39 -3.90 -11.93
CA LEU A 6 21.73 -2.79 -11.22
C LEU A 6 20.26 -2.65 -11.65
N ASP A 7 19.43 -3.62 -11.30
CA ASP A 7 17.99 -3.38 -11.11
C ASP A 7 17.39 -4.47 -10.20
N THR A 8 17.89 -4.57 -8.97
CA THR A 8 17.35 -5.51 -7.96
C THR A 8 16.30 -4.88 -7.06
N ALA A 9 15.89 -3.62 -7.32
CA ALA A 9 14.75 -3.04 -6.65
C ALA A 9 13.48 -3.42 -7.41
N GLU A 10 12.62 -4.22 -6.79
CA GLU A 10 11.31 -4.54 -7.36
C GLU A 10 10.55 -3.24 -7.67
N GLN A 11 9.94 -3.17 -8.86
CA GLN A 11 9.18 -2.00 -9.28
C GLN A 11 8.00 -1.76 -8.34
N LEU A 12 7.75 -0.48 -8.03
CA LEU A 12 6.58 -0.06 -7.29
C LEU A 12 5.30 -0.48 -8.03
N LEU A 13 4.35 -1.10 -7.32
CA LEU A 13 3.02 -1.37 -7.88
C LEU A 13 2.34 -0.07 -8.33
N SER A 14 1.49 -0.17 -9.37
CA SER A 14 0.67 0.96 -9.80
C SER A 14 -0.35 1.35 -8.72
N GLY A 15 -0.83 2.59 -8.77
CA GLY A 15 -1.90 3.05 -7.87
C GLY A 15 -3.16 2.18 -7.95
N ASP A 16 -3.50 1.66 -9.12
CA ASP A 16 -4.67 0.80 -9.32
C ASP A 16 -4.46 -0.62 -8.78
N ASP A 17 -3.26 -1.18 -8.90
CA ASP A 17 -2.95 -2.49 -8.33
C ASP A 17 -2.93 -2.43 -6.80
N MET A 18 -2.36 -1.38 -6.23
CA MET A 18 -2.45 -1.12 -4.80
C MET A 18 -3.89 -0.94 -4.36
N TYR A 19 -4.72 -0.22 -5.12
CA TYR A 19 -6.13 -0.09 -4.80
C TYR A 19 -6.85 -1.45 -4.76
N ARG A 20 -6.60 -2.34 -5.73
CA ARG A 20 -7.16 -3.71 -5.72
C ARG A 20 -6.73 -4.52 -4.50
N LEU A 21 -5.45 -4.49 -4.14
CA LEU A 21 -4.96 -5.17 -2.93
C LEU A 21 -5.61 -4.61 -1.65
N GLY A 22 -5.91 -3.31 -1.62
CA GLY A 22 -6.66 -2.69 -0.53
C GLY A 22 -8.08 -3.25 -0.41
N LEU A 23 -8.77 -3.43 -1.54
CA LEU A 23 -10.11 -4.02 -1.58
C LEU A 23 -10.09 -5.48 -1.10
N GLU A 24 -9.16 -6.29 -1.60
CA GLU A 24 -9.03 -7.69 -1.19
C GLU A 24 -8.83 -7.83 0.33
N ALA A 25 -7.95 -7.00 0.90
CA ALA A 25 -7.72 -7.00 2.34
C ALA A 25 -8.95 -6.53 3.15
N SER A 26 -9.75 -5.61 2.61
CA SER A 26 -10.95 -5.08 3.28
C SER A 26 -12.14 -6.04 3.31
N ILE A 27 -12.21 -6.99 2.36
CA ILE A 27 -13.31 -7.96 2.27
C ILE A 27 -13.09 -9.15 3.21
N GLY A 28 -11.83 -9.38 3.62
CA GLY A 28 -11.41 -10.53 4.41
C GLY A 28 -11.24 -11.79 3.55
N GLY A 29 -10.38 -12.69 4.03
CA GLY A 29 -10.14 -13.99 3.40
C GLY A 29 -11.19 -15.03 3.78
N GLU A 30 -10.89 -16.31 3.56
CA GLU A 30 -11.78 -17.43 3.90
C GLU A 30 -12.16 -17.50 5.39
N THR A 31 -11.40 -16.85 6.28
CA THR A 31 -11.68 -16.77 7.72
C THR A 31 -12.69 -15.69 8.10
N GLY A 32 -12.99 -14.75 7.19
CA GLY A 32 -13.90 -13.63 7.43
C GLY A 32 -13.31 -12.47 8.24
N ASP A 33 -12.03 -12.53 8.61
CA ASP A 33 -11.36 -11.45 9.32
C ASP A 33 -10.82 -10.42 8.31
N HIS A 34 -11.29 -9.17 8.40
CA HIS A 34 -10.79 -8.06 7.59
C HIS A 34 -9.42 -7.60 8.12
N ASP A 35 -8.42 -7.51 7.24
CA ASP A 35 -7.12 -6.93 7.60
C ASP A 35 -7.12 -5.42 7.29
N LEU A 36 -7.67 -4.65 8.24
CA LEU A 36 -7.78 -3.19 8.11
C LEU A 36 -6.41 -2.49 8.01
N ILE A 37 -5.36 -3.07 8.63
CA ILE A 37 -4.00 -2.53 8.56
C ILE A 37 -3.47 -2.64 7.13
N THR A 38 -3.58 -3.84 6.53
CA THR A 38 -3.15 -4.08 5.15
C THR A 38 -4.00 -3.29 4.16
N ALA A 39 -5.31 -3.22 4.35
CA ALA A 39 -6.20 -2.44 3.50
C ALA A 39 -5.83 -0.95 3.52
N HIS A 40 -5.72 -0.35 4.71
CA HIS A 40 -5.36 1.06 4.86
C HIS A 40 -3.96 1.36 4.30
N LYS A 41 -2.98 0.46 4.48
CA LYS A 41 -1.64 0.59 3.87
C LYS A 41 -1.73 0.75 2.36
N TRP A 42 -2.45 -0.15 1.70
CA TRP A 42 -2.55 -0.16 0.24
C TRP A 42 -3.34 1.04 -0.30
N PHE A 43 -4.45 1.41 0.35
CA PHE A 43 -5.18 2.62 -0.01
C PHE A 43 -4.35 3.89 0.19
N ASN A 44 -3.52 3.96 1.24
CA ASN A 44 -2.60 5.08 1.44
C ASN A 44 -1.59 5.21 0.30
N LEU A 45 -0.98 4.10 -0.12
CA LEU A 45 -0.01 4.12 -1.23
C LEU A 45 -0.67 4.42 -2.58
N ALA A 46 -1.84 3.86 -2.85
CA ALA A 46 -2.63 4.16 -4.05
C ALA A 46 -3.05 5.64 -4.11
N ALA A 47 -3.51 6.20 -2.98
CA ALA A 47 -3.87 7.62 -2.89
C ALA A 47 -2.67 8.55 -3.12
N MET A 48 -1.47 8.17 -2.63
CA MET A 48 -0.24 8.90 -2.91
C MET A 48 0.15 8.90 -4.40
N GLN A 49 -0.29 7.90 -5.16
CA GLN A 49 -0.13 7.83 -6.62
C GLN A 49 -1.28 8.46 -7.41
N GLY A 50 -2.26 9.09 -6.72
CA GLY A 50 -3.34 9.83 -7.36
C GLY A 50 -4.66 9.07 -7.52
N ASN A 51 -4.79 7.85 -6.99
CA ASN A 51 -6.06 7.12 -7.00
C ASN A 51 -7.05 7.76 -6.01
N MET A 52 -8.16 8.29 -6.52
CA MET A 52 -9.12 9.10 -5.74
C MET A 52 -10.07 8.23 -4.92
N GLU A 53 -10.43 7.06 -5.43
CA GLU A 53 -11.22 6.05 -4.75
C GLU A 53 -10.48 5.53 -3.51
N ALA A 54 -9.20 5.19 -3.66
CA ALA A 54 -8.33 4.80 -2.55
C ALA A 54 -8.25 5.88 -1.46
N ARG A 55 -8.25 7.17 -1.83
CA ARG A 55 -8.29 8.26 -0.86
C ARG A 55 -9.56 8.25 -0.03
N ALA A 56 -10.71 7.95 -0.65
CA ALA A 56 -12.00 7.84 0.05
C ALA A 56 -12.01 6.62 0.98
N TYR A 57 -11.69 5.43 0.46
CA TYR A 57 -11.63 4.20 1.28
C TYR A 57 -10.64 4.31 2.44
N ARG A 58 -9.47 4.92 2.24
CA ARG A 58 -8.52 5.17 3.35
C ARG A 58 -9.15 6.01 4.46
N ALA A 59 -9.93 7.03 4.13
CA ALA A 59 -10.56 7.90 5.11
C ALA A 59 -11.70 7.19 5.85
N GLU A 60 -12.46 6.35 5.14
CA GLU A 60 -13.52 5.52 5.72
C GLU A 60 -12.94 4.48 6.69
N LEU A 61 -11.95 3.69 6.25
CA LEU A 61 -11.32 2.68 7.10
C LEU A 61 -10.64 3.29 8.32
N ALA A 62 -10.00 4.47 8.19
CA ALA A 62 -9.38 5.15 9.32
C ALA A 62 -10.37 5.54 10.43
N ALA A 63 -11.67 5.64 10.13
CA ALA A 63 -12.70 5.88 11.14
C ALA A 63 -13.01 4.63 11.99
N GLU A 64 -12.66 3.44 11.51
CA GLU A 64 -12.89 2.15 12.17
C GLU A 64 -11.63 1.61 12.87
N MET A 65 -10.48 2.23 12.63
CA MET A 65 -9.18 1.82 13.16
C MET A 65 -8.78 2.62 14.41
N THR A 66 -8.01 1.97 15.27
CA THR A 66 -7.30 2.63 16.37
C THR A 66 -6.12 3.45 15.84
N SER A 67 -5.65 4.40 16.65
CA SER A 67 -4.46 5.19 16.32
C SER A 67 -3.21 4.32 16.13
N ASP A 68 -3.09 3.22 16.88
CA ASP A 68 -1.96 2.31 16.78
C ASP A 68 -1.98 1.51 15.47
N GLU A 69 -3.16 1.05 15.03
CA GLU A 69 -3.34 0.37 13.75
C GLU A 69 -3.07 1.31 12.56
N ILE A 70 -3.53 2.56 12.64
CA ILE A 70 -3.22 3.58 11.62
C ILE A 70 -1.71 3.83 11.57
N ALA A 71 -1.06 3.96 12.72
CA ALA A 71 0.38 4.15 12.80
C ALA A 71 1.14 2.94 12.20
N GLU A 72 0.67 1.73 12.46
CA GLU A 72 1.24 0.51 11.87
C GLU A 72 1.07 0.47 10.35
N ALA A 73 -0.14 0.71 9.84
CA ALA A 73 -0.38 0.75 8.39
C ALA A 73 0.52 1.78 7.68
N GLN A 74 0.71 2.96 8.29
CA GLN A 74 1.62 3.98 7.77
C GLN A 74 3.09 3.56 7.83
N ARG A 75 3.52 2.87 8.91
CA ARG A 75 4.88 2.30 9.00
C ARG A 75 5.12 1.29 7.88
N GLN A 76 4.18 0.39 7.65
CA GLN A 76 4.28 -0.62 6.59
C GLN A 76 4.27 0.01 5.19
N ALA A 77 3.48 1.07 4.96
CA ALA A 77 3.49 1.80 3.70
C ALA A 77 4.85 2.44 3.42
N ARG A 78 5.46 3.08 4.44
CA ARG A 78 6.82 3.65 4.32
C ARG A 78 7.87 2.58 4.06
N ALA A 79 7.80 1.45 4.77
CA ALA A 79 8.71 0.33 4.57
C ALA A 79 8.60 -0.21 3.14
N TYR A 80 7.39 -0.38 2.62
CA TYR A 80 7.15 -0.80 1.24
C TYR A 80 7.81 0.15 0.23
N LEU A 81 7.61 1.46 0.40
CA LEU A 81 8.26 2.49 -0.43
C LEU A 81 9.79 2.46 -0.31
N THR A 82 10.37 2.11 0.82
CA THR A 82 11.84 2.03 0.93
C THR A 82 12.40 0.85 0.15
N THR A 83 11.71 -0.30 0.17
CA THR A 83 12.20 -1.53 -0.47
C THR A 83 11.97 -1.56 -1.99
N HIS A 84 10.92 -0.90 -2.50
CA HIS A 84 10.50 -0.97 -3.91
C HIS A 84 10.82 0.31 -4.72
N ARG A 85 11.72 1.17 -4.21
CA ARG A 85 11.99 2.51 -4.76
C ARG A 85 13.47 2.77 -5.01
N ALA A 86 14.08 2.00 -5.90
CA ALA A 86 15.10 2.56 -6.78
C ALA A 86 14.42 2.86 -8.12
N SER A 87 13.66 3.94 -8.28
CA SER A 87 14.18 5.17 -8.90
C SER A 87 13.06 6.23 -8.98
N PHE A 88 12.55 6.74 -7.85
CA PHE A 88 11.55 7.83 -7.87
C PHE A 88 12.15 9.24 -7.79
N ASN A 89 13.49 9.37 -7.75
CA ASN A 89 14.19 10.65 -7.83
C ASN A 89 15.27 10.54 -8.92
N ALA A 90 14.90 10.81 -10.17
CA ALA A 90 15.81 11.16 -11.25
C ALA A 90 15.19 12.29 -12.07
#